data_AF-A0A9P6V4X3-F1
#
_entry.id   AF-A0A9P6V4X3-F1
#
_cell.length_a   1.000
_cell.length_b   1.000
_cell.length_c   1.000
_cell.angle_alpha   90.00
_cell.angle_beta   90.00
_cell.angle_gamma   90.00
#
_symmetry.space_group_name_H-M   'P 1'
#
loop_
_entity.id
_entity.type
_entity.pdbx_description
1 polymer ?
#
loop_
_entity_poly.entity_id
_entity_poly.type
_entity_poly.pdbx_seq_one_letter_code
_entity_poly.pdbx_strand_id
1 'polypeptide(L)'
;MNLADTLVDYGREMLHAYPYKDVPSCWREFYTDAGILKALALGFSAFRRQDKETANIASQQEQGKLEMTKMLEEESLKLAIAVCDNVLVMAGASGSGRRDFVFEMINYFETVIEAGQELTEDVTTHSAPSAKRQKTSTTPTLTGAENVKLGEEPLQGPIPEVRYPIARVHLPTMEEFQQHVNGGGEEGTPGGPIVITGGIDHWPAKDRWTDLDLICRTAGPDRLVPIEIGSQYTDEEWTQKLVTMREFIQTYILRQNNAMTNDESKDGKAVMEVGYLAQHDLFAQIPRLRRDIDIPDYCMIGPDDQEGYNPPDDVLLNAWFGPRGTVSPMHTDPYHNLLAQVVGRKYIRLYAPKETSKLYCFGVESQNEAGREGEESQEGEGGSSMLGNTSQVNVEEPDLERHPLFAKAEYAETILGPGDMLYIPFQWWHYIRSLSTSFSVSFWF
;
A
#
# COMPACT_ATOMS: atom_id res chain seq x y z
N MET A 1 -11.73 -28.07 13.30
CA MET A 1 -11.36 -27.27 12.12
C MET A 1 -12.53 -27.07 11.17
N ASN A 2 -13.32 -28.10 10.81
CA ASN A 2 -14.38 -28.02 9.79
C ASN A 2 -15.40 -26.83 9.89
N LEU A 3 -16.02 -26.54 11.04
CA LEU A 3 -17.08 -25.51 11.10
C LEU A 3 -16.59 -24.06 10.91
N ALA A 4 -15.46 -23.69 11.52
CA ALA A 4 -14.97 -22.30 11.45
C ALA A 4 -14.52 -21.93 10.03
N ASP A 5 -13.93 -22.88 9.31
CA ASP A 5 -13.58 -22.71 7.90
C ASP A 5 -14.83 -22.50 7.05
N THR A 6 -15.86 -23.34 7.21
CA THR A 6 -17.14 -23.18 6.48
C THR A 6 -17.80 -21.83 6.73
N LEU A 7 -17.79 -21.32 7.97
CA LEU A 7 -18.36 -20.01 8.29
C LEU A 7 -17.60 -18.87 7.62
N VAL A 8 -16.26 -18.94 7.58
CA VAL A 8 -15.42 -17.94 6.92
C VAL A 8 -15.64 -17.97 5.41
N ASP A 9 -15.72 -19.15 4.80
CA ASP A 9 -15.94 -19.30 3.37
C ASP A 9 -17.32 -18.77 2.97
N TYR A 10 -18.36 -19.12 3.72
CA TYR A 10 -19.71 -18.59 3.49
C TYR A 10 -19.76 -17.06 3.65
N GLY A 11 -19.11 -16.53 4.69
CA GLY A 11 -19.03 -15.08 4.88
C GLY A 11 -18.32 -14.40 3.70
N ARG A 12 -17.24 -15.00 3.19
CA ARG A 12 -16.51 -14.50 2.02
C ARG A 12 -17.40 -14.47 0.78
N GLU A 13 -18.15 -15.54 0.51
CA GLU A 13 -19.11 -15.59 -0.60
C GLU A 13 -20.12 -14.44 -0.50
N MET A 14 -20.65 -14.18 0.69
CA MET A 14 -21.59 -13.08 0.91
C MET A 14 -20.97 -11.69 0.74
N LEU A 15 -19.69 -11.50 1.07
CA LEU A 15 -18.99 -10.24 0.78
C LEU A 15 -18.82 -10.00 -0.72
N HIS A 16 -18.59 -11.05 -1.51
CA HIS A 16 -18.37 -10.95 -2.96
C HIS A 16 -19.67 -10.91 -3.77
N ALA A 17 -20.82 -11.16 -3.13
CA ALA A 17 -22.14 -11.06 -3.75
C ALA A 17 -22.56 -9.60 -4.04
N TYR A 18 -21.84 -8.61 -3.51
CA TYR A 18 -22.13 -7.19 -3.66
C TYR A 18 -20.84 -6.42 -4.04
N PRO A 19 -20.92 -5.31 -4.79
CA PRO A 19 -19.87 -4.31 -4.78
C PRO A 19 -19.58 -3.88 -3.34
N TYR A 20 -18.30 -3.67 -2.96
CA TYR A 20 -17.92 -3.45 -1.56
C TYR A 20 -18.73 -2.35 -0.86
N LYS A 21 -18.96 -1.23 -1.56
CA LYS A 21 -19.75 -0.07 -1.06
C LYS A 21 -21.21 -0.44 -0.70
N ASP A 22 -21.74 -1.50 -1.29
CA ASP A 22 -23.13 -1.93 -1.15
C ASP A 22 -23.26 -3.15 -0.24
N VAL A 23 -22.16 -3.68 0.31
CA VAL A 23 -22.16 -4.84 1.21
C VAL A 23 -22.91 -4.50 2.51
N PRO A 24 -24.01 -5.21 2.82
CA PRO A 24 -24.73 -5.03 4.08
C PRO A 24 -23.82 -5.19 5.31
N SER A 25 -24.01 -4.35 6.33
CA SER A 25 -23.20 -4.38 7.55
C SER A 25 -23.24 -5.76 8.25
N CYS A 26 -24.38 -6.45 8.22
CA CYS A 26 -24.52 -7.78 8.82
C CYS A 26 -23.58 -8.82 8.21
N TRP A 27 -23.26 -8.73 6.90
CA TRP A 27 -22.31 -9.65 6.27
C TRP A 27 -20.86 -9.33 6.63
N ARG A 28 -20.52 -8.04 6.77
CA ARG A 28 -19.21 -7.62 7.29
C ARG A 28 -19.01 -8.05 8.74
N GLU A 29 -20.04 -7.90 9.58
CA GLU A 29 -20.03 -8.37 10.97
C GLU A 29 -19.96 -9.91 11.05
N PHE A 30 -20.73 -10.62 10.24
CA PHE A 30 -20.69 -12.09 10.21
C PHE A 30 -19.31 -12.62 9.81
N TYR A 31 -18.71 -12.08 8.73
CA TYR A 31 -17.38 -12.46 8.30
C TYR A 31 -16.33 -12.17 9.39
N THR A 32 -16.46 -11.03 10.07
CA THR A 32 -15.61 -10.64 11.20
C THR A 32 -15.71 -11.67 12.33
N ASP A 33 -16.92 -12.04 12.76
CA ASP A 33 -17.14 -13.00 13.84
C ASP A 33 -16.65 -14.42 13.47
N ALA A 34 -16.89 -14.85 12.23
CA ALA A 34 -16.38 -16.13 11.73
C ALA A 34 -14.84 -16.16 11.71
N GLY A 35 -14.22 -15.07 11.27
CA GLY A 35 -12.76 -14.91 11.26
C GLY A 35 -12.16 -14.92 12.67
N ILE A 36 -12.76 -14.18 13.61
CA ILE A 36 -12.36 -14.19 15.02
C ILE A 36 -12.41 -15.62 15.59
N LEU A 37 -13.52 -16.33 15.35
CA LEU A 37 -13.67 -17.72 15.81
C LEU A 37 -12.59 -18.64 15.23
N LYS A 38 -12.28 -18.51 13.93
CA LYS A 38 -11.24 -19.27 13.26
C LYS A 38 -9.85 -18.95 13.83
N ALA A 39 -9.52 -17.67 13.99
CA ALA A 39 -8.23 -17.25 14.56
C ALA A 39 -8.05 -17.74 16.00
N LEU A 40 -9.09 -17.69 16.83
CA LEU A 40 -9.07 -18.27 18.18
C LEU A 40 -8.86 -19.79 18.14
N ALA A 41 -9.56 -20.51 17.25
CA ALA A 41 -9.41 -21.96 17.13
C ALA A 41 -7.98 -22.36 16.71
N LEU A 42 -7.36 -21.60 15.80
CA LEU A 42 -5.97 -21.77 15.40
C LEU A 42 -5.03 -21.49 16.57
N GLY A 43 -5.20 -20.38 17.27
CA GLY A 43 -4.43 -20.04 18.47
C GLY A 43 -4.51 -21.12 19.55
N PHE A 44 -5.72 -21.57 19.92
CA PHE A 44 -5.90 -22.65 20.91
C PHE A 44 -5.27 -23.98 20.47
N SER A 45 -5.26 -24.26 19.16
CA SER A 45 -4.63 -25.48 18.64
C SER A 45 -3.10 -25.47 18.79
N ALA A 46 -2.48 -24.28 18.76
CA ALA A 46 -1.06 -24.13 19.07
C ALA A 46 -0.80 -24.43 20.55
N PHE A 47 -1.56 -23.83 21.48
CA PHE A 47 -1.35 -24.04 22.93
C PHE A 47 -1.60 -25.48 23.40
N ARG A 48 -2.61 -26.18 22.86
CA ARG A 48 -2.88 -27.58 23.25
C ARG A 48 -1.78 -28.56 22.86
N ARG A 49 -0.92 -28.20 21.89
CA ARG A 49 0.24 -29.03 21.51
C ARG A 49 1.35 -28.88 22.55
N GLN A 50 1.54 -27.66 23.06
CA GLN A 50 2.51 -27.33 24.10
C GLN A 50 2.30 -28.14 25.40
N ASP A 51 1.07 -28.21 25.91
CA ASP A 51 0.75 -28.91 27.18
C ASP A 51 1.00 -30.43 27.13
N LYS A 52 0.81 -31.05 25.96
CA LYS A 52 0.89 -32.52 25.81
C LYS A 52 2.32 -33.05 25.78
N GLU A 53 3.29 -32.25 25.33
CA GLU A 53 4.69 -32.69 25.22
C GLU A 53 5.54 -32.36 26.45
N THR A 54 5.22 -31.33 27.23
CA THR A 54 5.87 -31.10 28.55
C THR A 54 5.74 -32.29 29.51
N ALA A 55 4.80 -33.21 29.26
CA ALA A 55 4.60 -34.42 30.06
C ALA A 55 5.47 -35.63 29.61
N ASN A 56 6.14 -35.59 28.45
CA ASN A 56 6.88 -36.72 27.87
C ASN A 56 8.28 -36.29 27.40
N ILE A 57 9.22 -36.06 28.33
CA ILE A 57 10.62 -35.76 27.97
C ILE A 57 11.52 -36.88 28.53
N ALA A 58 11.88 -37.85 27.68
CA ALA A 58 12.98 -38.79 27.86
C ALA A 58 13.38 -39.54 26.55
N SER A 59 14.04 -38.90 25.57
CA SER A 59 15.11 -39.47 24.70
C SER A 59 15.49 -38.55 23.51
N GLN A 60 16.66 -38.79 22.87
CA GLN A 60 17.15 -38.04 21.70
C GLN A 60 16.25 -38.12 20.45
N GLN A 61 15.37 -39.13 20.36
CA GLN A 61 14.40 -39.27 19.27
C GLN A 61 13.22 -38.29 19.40
N GLU A 62 13.04 -37.68 20.58
CA GLU A 62 12.00 -36.68 20.87
C GLU A 62 12.42 -35.26 20.49
N GLN A 63 13.72 -34.98 20.30
CA GLN A 63 14.19 -33.62 20.04
C GLN A 63 13.76 -33.10 18.65
N GLY A 64 13.86 -33.93 17.61
CA GLY A 64 13.35 -33.58 16.28
C GLY A 64 11.80 -33.54 16.20
N LYS A 65 11.12 -34.28 17.09
CA LYS A 65 9.67 -34.23 17.22
C LYS A 65 9.21 -32.93 17.89
N LEU A 66 9.90 -32.50 18.94
CA LEU A 66 9.67 -31.22 19.62
C LEU A 66 9.90 -30.02 18.69
N GLU A 67 10.94 -30.06 17.86
CA GLU A 67 11.24 -29.00 16.89
C GLU A 67 10.12 -28.90 15.82
N MET A 68 9.69 -30.04 15.28
CA MET A 68 8.53 -30.12 14.37
C MET A 68 7.24 -29.60 15.03
N THR A 69 6.97 -29.93 16.30
CA THR A 69 5.80 -29.43 17.04
C THR A 69 5.84 -27.90 17.17
N LYS A 70 6.98 -27.34 17.56
CA LYS A 70 7.16 -25.88 17.66
C LYS A 70 6.94 -25.18 16.31
N MET A 71 7.46 -25.74 15.22
CA MET A 71 7.24 -25.21 13.88
C MET A 71 5.74 -25.20 13.52
N LEU A 72 5.02 -26.29 13.80
CA LEU A 72 3.57 -26.37 13.55
C LEU A 72 2.75 -25.42 14.42
N GLU A 73 3.20 -25.15 15.65
CA GLU A 73 2.60 -24.15 16.54
C GLU A 73 2.78 -22.74 15.98
N GLU A 74 4.01 -22.38 15.60
CA GLU A 74 4.31 -21.09 14.97
C GLU A 74 3.51 -20.90 13.68
N GLU A 75 3.45 -21.91 12.81
CA GLU A 75 2.64 -21.88 11.58
C GLU A 75 1.15 -21.67 11.87
N SER A 76 0.62 -22.33 12.92
CA SER A 76 -0.79 -22.15 13.33
C SER A 76 -1.06 -20.71 13.81
N LEU A 77 -0.12 -20.10 14.53
CA LEU A 77 -0.23 -18.71 14.99
C LEU A 77 -0.12 -17.71 13.83
N LYS A 78 0.80 -17.93 12.88
CA LYS A 78 0.89 -17.13 11.65
C LYS A 78 -0.40 -17.20 10.82
N LEU A 79 -1.00 -18.38 10.71
CA LEU A 79 -2.30 -18.54 10.05
C LEU A 79 -3.42 -17.80 10.81
N ALA A 80 -3.37 -17.76 12.14
CA ALA A 80 -4.32 -16.99 12.94
C ALA A 80 -4.18 -15.48 12.67
N ILE A 81 -2.95 -14.96 12.61
CA ILE A 81 -2.66 -13.57 12.22
C ILE A 81 -3.20 -13.29 10.81
N ALA A 82 -2.93 -14.17 9.85
CA ALA A 82 -3.44 -14.05 8.49
C ALA A 82 -4.98 -13.96 8.44
N VAL A 83 -5.69 -14.74 9.25
CA VAL A 83 -7.15 -14.66 9.36
C VAL A 83 -7.59 -13.32 9.94
N CYS A 84 -6.92 -12.81 10.98
CA CYS A 84 -7.19 -11.49 11.55
C CYS A 84 -6.96 -10.36 10.53
N ASP A 85 -5.90 -10.41 9.74
CA ASP A 85 -5.67 -9.42 8.68
C ASP A 85 -6.72 -9.50 7.56
N ASN A 86 -7.15 -10.69 7.16
CA ASN A 86 -8.27 -10.83 6.22
C ASN A 86 -9.55 -10.18 6.76
N VAL A 87 -9.84 -10.29 8.05
CA VAL A 87 -10.97 -9.59 8.68
C VAL A 87 -10.83 -8.07 8.60
N LEU A 88 -9.63 -7.55 8.85
CA LEU A 88 -9.33 -6.11 8.77
C LEU A 88 -9.48 -5.59 7.34
N VAL A 89 -8.89 -6.29 6.36
CA VAL A 89 -8.86 -5.86 4.95
C VAL A 89 -10.24 -6.04 4.30
N MET A 90 -10.88 -7.19 4.47
CA MET A 90 -12.09 -7.54 3.73
C MET A 90 -13.38 -7.01 4.38
N ALA A 91 -13.39 -6.76 5.69
CA ALA A 91 -14.61 -6.37 6.41
C ALA A 91 -14.41 -5.15 7.33
N GLY A 92 -13.21 -4.57 7.40
CA GLY A 92 -12.90 -3.47 8.30
C GLY A 92 -12.94 -3.82 9.79
N ALA A 93 -13.06 -5.12 10.12
CA ALA A 93 -13.47 -5.60 11.45
C ALA A 93 -14.75 -4.93 11.96
N SER A 94 -15.79 -4.86 11.11
CA SER A 94 -17.06 -4.19 11.39
C SER A 94 -17.70 -4.67 12.70
N GLY A 95 -18.27 -3.71 13.44
CA GLY A 95 -19.02 -3.93 14.68
C GLY A 95 -18.27 -3.50 15.94
N SER A 96 -19.02 -3.04 16.96
CA SER A 96 -18.46 -2.43 18.17
C SER A 96 -17.48 -3.34 18.92
N GLY A 97 -16.28 -2.82 19.23
CA GLY A 97 -15.22 -3.51 19.99
C GLY A 97 -14.47 -4.61 19.23
N ARG A 98 -14.93 -5.05 18.06
CA ARG A 98 -14.31 -6.15 17.30
C ARG A 98 -12.94 -5.79 16.76
N ARG A 99 -12.79 -4.57 16.25
CA ARG A 99 -11.51 -4.08 15.72
C ARG A 99 -10.41 -4.10 16.78
N ASP A 100 -10.69 -3.59 17.97
CA ASP A 100 -9.75 -3.59 19.09
C ASP A 100 -9.40 -5.02 19.51
N PHE A 101 -10.39 -5.90 19.60
CA PHE A 101 -10.17 -7.31 19.92
C PHE A 101 -9.31 -8.03 18.89
N VAL A 102 -9.51 -7.77 17.60
CA VAL A 102 -8.66 -8.31 16.52
C VAL A 102 -7.20 -7.83 16.68
N PHE A 103 -6.98 -6.57 17.02
CA PHE A 103 -5.62 -6.07 17.30
C PHE A 103 -5.00 -6.70 18.55
N GLU A 104 -5.76 -6.88 19.62
CA GLU A 104 -5.30 -7.60 20.81
C GLU A 104 -4.87 -9.04 20.48
N MET A 105 -5.66 -9.74 19.67
CA MET A 105 -5.31 -11.10 19.20
C MET A 105 -4.03 -11.11 18.38
N ILE A 106 -3.89 -10.22 17.39
CA ILE A 106 -2.67 -10.11 16.58
C ILE A 106 -1.44 -9.86 17.47
N ASN A 107 -1.51 -8.85 18.35
CA ASN A 107 -0.41 -8.51 19.25
C ASN A 107 -0.03 -9.68 20.15
N TYR A 108 -1.03 -10.42 20.66
CA TYR A 108 -0.79 -11.60 21.49
C TYR A 108 -0.10 -12.71 20.69
N PHE A 109 -0.57 -13.03 19.48
CA PHE A 109 0.04 -14.07 18.65
C PHE A 109 1.47 -13.70 18.23
N GLU A 110 1.73 -12.46 17.83
CA GLU A 110 3.08 -11.97 17.52
C GLU A 110 4.00 -12.11 18.75
N THR A 111 3.55 -11.70 19.94
CA THR A 111 4.34 -11.81 21.18
C THR A 111 4.72 -13.26 21.50
N VAL A 112 3.81 -14.21 21.26
CA VAL A 112 4.06 -15.64 21.52
C VAL A 112 5.08 -16.20 20.53
N ILE A 113 4.98 -15.81 19.25
CA ILE A 113 5.96 -16.19 18.22
C ILE A 113 7.36 -15.65 18.58
N GLU A 114 7.45 -14.36 18.93
CA GLU A 114 8.71 -13.71 19.32
C GLU A 114 9.35 -14.37 20.54
N ALA A 115 8.57 -14.63 21.60
CA ALA A 115 9.07 -15.31 22.80
C ALA A 115 9.56 -16.75 22.51
N GLY A 116 8.92 -17.44 21.56
CA GLY A 116 9.34 -18.76 21.11
C GLY A 116 10.71 -18.76 20.41
N GLN A 117 11.03 -17.69 19.68
CA GLN A 117 12.31 -17.51 18.97
C GLN A 117 13.45 -17.14 19.92
N GLU A 118 13.22 -16.31 20.94
CA GLU A 118 14.26 -15.97 21.93
C GLU A 118 14.71 -17.21 22.73
N LEU A 119 13.78 -18.12 23.07
CA LEU A 119 14.08 -19.35 23.80
C LEU A 119 14.88 -20.38 22.98
N THR A 120 14.82 -20.35 21.65
CA THR A 120 15.61 -21.25 20.80
C THR A 120 17.04 -20.73 20.60
N GLU A 121 17.25 -19.41 20.54
CA GLU A 121 18.59 -18.80 20.45
C GLU A 121 19.44 -19.06 21.71
N ASP A 122 18.87 -18.96 22.91
CA ASP A 122 19.56 -19.21 24.17
C ASP A 122 20.01 -20.68 24.35
N VAL A 123 19.34 -21.63 23.69
CA VAL A 123 19.72 -23.06 23.75
C VAL A 123 20.94 -23.36 22.86
N THR A 124 21.15 -22.58 21.80
CA THR A 124 22.30 -22.76 20.89
C THR A 124 23.59 -22.07 21.38
N THR A 125 23.48 -21.13 22.31
CA THR A 125 24.61 -20.37 22.84
C THR A 125 24.85 -20.69 24.32
N HIS A 126 25.61 -21.77 24.59
CA HIS A 126 26.06 -22.07 25.95
C HIS A 126 27.06 -21.00 26.46
N SER A 127 26.57 -19.93 27.09
CA SER A 127 27.33 -19.19 28.12
C SER A 127 26.41 -18.50 29.15
N ALA A 128 26.85 -18.56 30.40
CA ALA A 128 26.25 -18.17 31.69
C ALA A 128 25.15 -17.07 31.75
N PRO A 129 24.24 -17.13 32.76
CA PRO A 129 23.07 -16.26 32.83
C PRO A 129 23.45 -14.82 33.19
N SER A 130 23.20 -13.89 32.28
CA SER A 130 23.31 -12.45 32.51
C SER A 130 21.95 -11.87 32.93
N ALA A 131 21.98 -11.00 33.94
CA ALA A 131 20.83 -10.36 34.54
C ALA A 131 19.90 -9.64 33.54
N LYS A 132 18.60 -9.68 33.85
CA LYS A 132 17.46 -9.02 33.20
C LYS A 132 17.81 -7.66 32.59
N ARG A 133 18.17 -7.67 31.30
CA ARG A 133 18.09 -6.53 30.41
C ARG A 133 17.26 -7.02 29.22
N GLN A 134 16.15 -6.35 28.95
CA GLN A 134 15.31 -6.62 27.78
C GLN A 134 16.18 -6.39 26.54
N LYS A 135 16.78 -7.46 26.02
CA LYS A 135 17.50 -7.43 24.74
C LYS A 135 16.42 -7.51 23.69
N THR A 136 16.24 -6.44 22.92
CA THR A 136 15.55 -6.54 21.63
C THR A 136 16.29 -7.59 20.81
N SER A 137 15.62 -8.65 20.36
CA SER A 137 16.20 -9.64 19.45
C SER A 137 16.97 -8.94 18.34
N THR A 138 18.26 -9.22 18.26
CA THR A 138 19.20 -8.65 17.27
C THR A 138 19.21 -9.44 15.97
N THR A 139 18.40 -10.49 15.87
CA THR A 139 18.39 -11.38 14.71
C THR A 139 17.61 -10.72 13.56
N PRO A 140 18.22 -10.55 12.37
CA PRO A 140 17.55 -9.95 11.23
C PRO A 140 16.30 -10.76 10.86
N THR A 141 15.18 -10.08 10.68
CA THR A 141 13.94 -10.71 10.19
C THR A 141 14.05 -11.01 8.68
N LEU A 142 14.83 -10.18 7.99
CA LEU A 142 15.06 -10.25 6.56
C LEU A 142 16.47 -10.79 6.26
N THR A 143 16.54 -11.83 5.42
CA THR A 143 17.82 -12.31 4.89
C THR A 143 18.33 -11.36 3.81
N GLY A 144 19.59 -10.93 3.92
CA GLY A 144 20.22 -10.04 2.92
C GLY A 144 19.78 -8.57 2.98
N ALA A 145 19.01 -8.16 3.99
CA ALA A 145 18.73 -6.74 4.25
C ALA A 145 19.88 -6.05 5.03
N GLU A 146 20.86 -6.81 5.51
CA GLU A 146 22.00 -6.29 6.27
C GLU A 146 22.74 -5.23 5.43
N ASN A 147 22.67 -3.97 5.87
CA ASN A 147 23.27 -2.78 5.25
C ASN A 147 22.50 -2.14 4.07
N VAL A 148 21.25 -2.52 3.80
CA VAL A 148 20.43 -1.84 2.79
C VAL A 148 19.67 -0.67 3.44
N LYS A 149 20.17 0.54 3.25
CA LYS A 149 19.45 1.78 3.60
C LYS A 149 18.81 2.39 2.37
N LEU A 150 17.48 2.47 2.38
CA LEU A 150 16.73 3.11 1.31
C LEU A 150 17.03 4.61 1.28
N GLY A 151 17.13 5.17 0.07
CA GLY A 151 17.37 6.60 -0.16
C GLY A 151 18.83 7.00 -0.30
N GLU A 152 19.79 6.12 0.03
CA GLU A 152 21.23 6.32 -0.23
C GLU A 152 21.65 5.79 -1.61
N GLU A 153 20.80 4.99 -2.26
CA GLU A 153 21.08 4.42 -3.58
C GLU A 153 21.13 5.51 -4.66
N PRO A 154 22.13 5.50 -5.57
CA PRO A 154 22.14 6.40 -6.71
C PRO A 154 20.94 6.11 -7.60
N LEU A 155 20.34 7.16 -8.17
CA LEU A 155 19.29 6.98 -9.17
C LEU A 155 19.85 6.23 -10.38
N GLN A 156 19.20 5.13 -10.74
CA GLN A 156 19.60 4.27 -11.86
C GLN A 156 18.68 4.50 -13.07
N GLY A 157 19.23 4.30 -14.28
CA GLY A 157 18.52 4.46 -15.56
C GLY A 157 18.27 5.92 -15.97
N PRO A 158 17.52 6.14 -17.08
CA PRO A 158 17.22 7.48 -17.55
C PRO A 158 16.28 8.17 -16.57
N ILE A 159 16.79 9.23 -15.93
CA ILE A 159 15.98 10.15 -15.13
C ILE A 159 15.31 11.12 -16.11
N PRO A 160 13.97 11.24 -16.11
CA PRO A 160 13.30 12.19 -16.97
C PRO A 160 13.78 13.62 -16.72
N GLU A 161 14.02 14.36 -17.81
CA GLU A 161 14.30 15.79 -17.74
C GLU A 161 13.02 16.54 -17.36
N VAL A 162 13.07 17.33 -16.29
CA VAL A 162 11.96 18.21 -15.88
C VAL A 162 12.02 19.50 -16.71
N ARG A 163 11.12 19.62 -17.69
CA ARG A 163 10.98 20.75 -18.62
C ARG A 163 9.97 21.78 -18.14
N TYR A 164 8.87 21.33 -17.54
CA TYR A 164 7.80 22.20 -17.03
C TYR A 164 7.65 22.04 -15.51
N PRO A 165 8.59 22.60 -14.71
CA PRO A 165 8.67 22.33 -13.29
C PRO A 165 7.45 22.86 -12.53
N ILE A 166 6.93 22.05 -11.62
CA ILE A 166 5.96 22.47 -10.61
C ILE A 166 6.63 23.41 -9.60
N ALA A 167 5.93 24.49 -9.22
CA ALA A 167 6.42 25.45 -8.24
C ALA A 167 6.67 24.79 -6.88
N ARG A 168 7.78 25.15 -6.24
CA ARG A 168 8.15 24.65 -4.91
C ARG A 168 8.02 25.78 -3.90
N VAL A 169 7.25 25.56 -2.85
CA VAL A 169 6.98 26.53 -1.78
C VAL A 169 7.43 25.91 -0.46
N HIS A 170 8.17 26.66 0.34
CA HIS A 170 8.62 26.18 1.64
C HIS A 170 7.63 26.58 2.73
N LEU A 171 7.01 25.59 3.36
CA LEU A 171 6.06 25.77 4.47
C LEU A 171 5.12 26.98 4.28
N PRO A 172 4.27 27.00 3.23
CA PRO A 172 3.31 28.09 3.06
C PRO A 172 2.45 28.21 4.33
N THR A 173 2.10 29.43 4.71
CA THR A 173 1.12 29.65 5.77
C THR A 173 -0.22 29.03 5.37
N MET A 174 -1.05 28.71 6.36
CA MET A 174 -2.41 28.20 6.10
C MET A 174 -3.23 29.17 5.23
N GLU A 175 -3.05 30.48 5.41
CA GLU A 175 -3.71 31.49 4.59
C GLU A 175 -3.23 31.46 3.13
N GLU A 176 -1.91 31.39 2.90
CA GLU A 176 -1.35 31.27 1.55
C GLU A 176 -1.81 29.99 0.86
N PHE A 177 -1.87 28.87 1.59
CA PHE A 177 -2.36 27.61 1.04
C PHE A 177 -3.86 27.67 0.73
N GLN A 178 -4.69 28.23 1.62
CA GLN A 178 -6.13 28.41 1.36
C GLN A 178 -6.39 29.30 0.13
N GLN A 179 -5.67 30.42 0.02
CA GLN A 179 -5.75 31.29 -1.15
C GLN A 179 -5.35 30.56 -2.42
N HIS A 180 -4.30 29.73 -2.35
CA HIS A 180 -3.88 28.88 -3.47
C HIS A 180 -4.96 27.87 -3.85
N VAL A 181 -5.54 27.16 -2.90
CA VAL A 181 -6.60 26.17 -3.12
C VAL A 181 -7.86 26.83 -3.72
N ASN A 182 -8.24 28.03 -3.30
CA ASN A 182 -9.51 28.66 -3.72
C ASN A 182 -9.39 29.59 -4.94
N GLY A 183 -8.25 30.24 -5.15
CA GLY A 183 -8.15 31.35 -6.12
C GLY A 183 -6.74 31.57 -6.68
N GLY A 184 -5.85 30.58 -6.57
CA GLY A 184 -4.48 30.68 -7.09
C GLY A 184 -4.35 30.52 -8.62
N GLY A 185 -5.45 30.22 -9.32
CA GLY A 185 -5.49 29.96 -10.77
C GLY A 185 -5.95 31.16 -11.60
N GLU A 186 -6.03 30.96 -12.93
CA GLU A 186 -6.59 31.96 -13.85
C GLU A 186 -8.08 32.21 -13.54
N GLU A 187 -8.53 33.46 -13.67
CA GLU A 187 -9.94 33.85 -13.51
C GLU A 187 -10.59 33.46 -12.16
N GLY A 188 -9.80 33.35 -11.08
CA GLY A 188 -10.30 33.01 -9.74
C GLY A 188 -10.60 31.53 -9.54
N THR A 189 -10.03 30.66 -10.38
CA THR A 189 -10.09 29.20 -10.21
C THR A 189 -9.10 28.70 -9.14
N PRO A 190 -9.30 27.48 -8.60
CA PRO A 190 -8.31 26.81 -7.78
C PRO A 190 -6.92 26.79 -8.41
N GLY A 191 -5.90 27.02 -7.60
CA GLY A 191 -4.50 26.95 -8.03
C GLY A 191 -4.12 25.55 -8.50
N GLY A 192 -3.11 25.49 -9.38
CA GLY A 192 -2.55 24.22 -9.86
C GLY A 192 -1.73 23.47 -8.80
N PRO A 193 -1.04 22.38 -9.19
CA PRO A 193 -0.21 21.63 -8.27
C PRO A 193 0.95 22.48 -7.75
N ILE A 194 1.35 22.24 -6.50
CA ILE A 194 2.55 22.81 -5.88
C ILE A 194 3.26 21.76 -5.06
N VAL A 195 4.59 21.86 -4.96
CA VAL A 195 5.37 21.06 -4.02
C VAL A 195 5.61 21.88 -2.75
N ILE A 196 5.11 21.39 -1.63
CA ILE A 196 5.36 21.92 -0.29
C ILE A 196 6.60 21.23 0.27
N THR A 197 7.60 22.01 0.64
CA THR A 197 8.85 21.51 1.26
C THR A 197 8.85 21.77 2.76
N GLY A 198 9.48 20.87 3.53
CA GLY A 198 9.63 21.00 4.98
C GLY A 198 8.44 20.49 5.81
N GLY A 199 7.30 20.22 5.18
CA GLY A 199 6.04 19.90 5.88
C GLY A 199 6.04 18.58 6.64
N ILE A 200 6.95 17.65 6.33
CA ILE A 200 7.03 16.33 6.98
C ILE A 200 8.41 16.05 7.60
N ASP A 201 9.27 17.07 7.71
CA ASP A 201 10.64 16.89 8.19
C ASP A 201 10.73 16.40 9.64
N HIS A 202 9.66 16.60 10.41
CA HIS A 202 9.53 16.18 11.80
C HIS A 202 9.04 14.73 11.97
N TRP A 203 8.60 14.07 10.89
CA TRP A 203 8.06 12.71 10.99
C TRP A 203 9.13 11.69 11.34
N PRO A 204 8.93 10.86 12.38
CA PRO A 204 9.81 9.72 12.67
C PRO A 204 10.01 8.79 11.47
N ALA A 205 9.01 8.71 10.58
CA ALA A 205 9.06 7.89 9.37
C ALA A 205 10.26 8.20 8.47
N LYS A 206 10.70 9.47 8.38
CA LYS A 206 11.83 9.85 7.51
C LYS A 206 13.13 9.13 7.86
N ASP A 207 13.36 8.89 9.14
CA ASP A 207 14.53 8.16 9.60
C ASP A 207 14.26 6.66 9.65
N ARG A 208 13.11 6.27 10.24
CA ARG A 208 12.79 4.86 10.55
C ARG A 208 12.49 4.03 9.30
N TRP A 209 11.87 4.61 8.27
CA TRP A 209 11.45 3.87 7.09
C TRP A 209 12.56 3.71 6.05
N THR A 210 13.75 4.24 6.30
CA THR A 210 14.92 3.94 5.46
C THR A 210 15.50 2.54 5.73
N ASP A 211 15.16 1.93 6.87
CA ASP A 211 15.60 0.60 7.26
C ASP A 211 14.46 -0.42 7.00
N LEU A 212 14.66 -1.27 5.99
CA LEU A 212 13.68 -2.29 5.58
C LEU A 212 13.37 -3.31 6.69
N ASP A 213 14.37 -3.68 7.49
CA ASP A 213 14.19 -4.66 8.56
C ASP A 213 13.44 -4.02 9.74
N LEU A 214 13.70 -2.74 10.03
CA LEU A 214 12.90 -1.97 10.98
C LEU A 214 11.44 -1.80 10.51
N ILE A 215 11.20 -1.52 9.23
CA ILE A 215 9.83 -1.48 8.67
C ILE A 215 9.17 -2.84 8.84
N CYS A 216 9.83 -3.93 8.43
CA CYS A 216 9.27 -5.28 8.52
C CYS A 216 8.88 -5.64 9.95
N ARG A 217 9.75 -5.35 10.94
CA ARG A 217 9.48 -5.58 12.36
C ARG A 217 8.37 -4.68 12.89
N THR A 218 8.38 -3.39 12.53
CA THR A 218 7.34 -2.43 12.97
C THR A 218 5.98 -2.77 12.38
N ALA A 219 5.94 -3.26 11.14
CA ALA A 219 4.71 -3.70 10.51
C ALA A 219 4.18 -4.97 11.17
N GLY A 220 5.07 -5.89 11.54
CA GLY A 220 4.73 -7.27 11.89
C GLY A 220 5.09 -8.16 10.70
N PRO A 221 6.14 -8.99 10.79
CA PRO A 221 6.69 -9.67 9.62
C PRO A 221 5.69 -10.59 8.90
N ASP A 222 4.80 -11.22 9.67
CA ASP A 222 3.84 -12.20 9.20
C ASP A 222 2.42 -11.59 8.98
N ARG A 223 2.30 -10.25 9.07
CA ARG A 223 1.08 -9.52 8.74
C ARG A 223 0.84 -9.51 7.24
N LEU A 224 -0.40 -9.75 6.82
CA LEU A 224 -0.75 -9.73 5.39
C LEU A 224 -0.94 -8.30 4.89
N VAL A 225 -0.45 -8.00 3.69
CA VAL A 225 -0.67 -6.74 2.98
C VAL A 225 -1.09 -7.02 1.54
N PRO A 226 -2.02 -6.24 0.98
CA PRO A 226 -2.38 -6.35 -0.42
C PRO A 226 -1.27 -5.75 -1.30
N ILE A 227 -0.92 -6.46 -2.36
CA ILE A 227 -0.01 -5.98 -3.39
C ILE A 227 -0.65 -6.16 -4.76
N GLU A 228 -0.40 -5.20 -5.63
CA GLU A 228 -0.62 -5.30 -7.06
C GLU A 228 0.58 -6.00 -7.70
N ILE A 229 0.30 -6.91 -8.62
CA ILE A 229 1.30 -7.65 -9.40
C ILE A 229 1.06 -7.35 -10.87
N GLY A 230 2.09 -6.85 -11.55
CA GLY A 230 2.04 -6.45 -12.96
C GLY A 230 2.79 -5.12 -13.18
N SER A 231 2.95 -4.70 -14.44
CA SER A 231 3.58 -3.41 -14.74
C SER A 231 2.71 -2.22 -14.33
N GLN A 232 1.39 -2.33 -14.56
CA GLN A 232 0.40 -1.32 -14.23
C GLN A 232 -1.02 -1.93 -14.20
N TYR A 233 -1.95 -1.30 -13.49
CA TYR A 233 -3.32 -1.83 -13.32
C TYR A 233 -4.19 -1.80 -14.58
N THR A 234 -3.73 -1.16 -15.65
CA THR A 234 -4.38 -1.17 -16.95
C THR A 234 -4.00 -2.37 -17.82
N ASP A 235 -3.06 -3.21 -17.39
CA ASP A 235 -2.61 -4.37 -18.16
C ASP A 235 -3.49 -5.61 -17.88
N GLU A 236 -3.68 -6.46 -18.90
CA GLU A 236 -4.50 -7.67 -18.79
C GLU A 236 -3.94 -8.70 -17.78
N GLU A 237 -2.63 -8.69 -17.54
CA GLU A 237 -1.94 -9.59 -16.61
C GLU A 237 -1.97 -9.09 -15.15
N TRP A 238 -2.54 -7.91 -14.89
CA TRP A 238 -2.59 -7.34 -13.55
C TRP A 238 -3.46 -8.17 -12.61
N THR A 239 -2.94 -8.43 -11.42
CA THR A 239 -3.68 -9.12 -10.35
C THR A 239 -3.37 -8.51 -8.98
N GLN A 240 -4.24 -8.77 -8.00
CA GLN A 240 -3.96 -8.47 -6.60
C GLN A 240 -3.77 -9.75 -5.80
N LYS A 241 -2.81 -9.74 -4.87
CA LYS A 241 -2.56 -10.84 -3.93
C LYS A 241 -2.31 -10.29 -2.53
N LEU A 242 -2.70 -11.07 -1.52
CA LEU A 242 -2.28 -10.84 -0.14
C LEU A 242 -1.00 -11.63 0.10
N VAL A 243 0.07 -10.94 0.49
CA VAL A 243 1.35 -11.54 0.88
C VAL A 243 1.74 -11.06 2.27
N THR A 244 2.65 -11.76 2.95
CA THR A 244 3.17 -11.25 4.23
C THR A 244 4.07 -10.03 3.99
N MET A 245 4.17 -9.11 4.95
CA MET A 245 5.11 -7.98 4.86
C MET A 245 6.55 -8.45 4.63
N ARG A 246 6.96 -9.54 5.31
CA ARG A 246 8.26 -10.18 5.13
C ARG A 246 8.46 -10.63 3.68
N GLU A 247 7.49 -11.37 3.14
CA GLU A 247 7.53 -11.84 1.75
C GLU A 247 7.56 -10.68 0.76
N PHE A 248 6.74 -9.65 0.99
CA PHE A 248 6.71 -8.46 0.15
C PHE A 248 8.10 -7.83 0.03
N ILE A 249 8.74 -7.54 1.17
CA ILE A 249 10.05 -6.90 1.20
C ILE A 249 11.13 -7.83 0.63
N GLN A 250 11.15 -9.12 1.02
CA GLN A 250 12.17 -10.06 0.55
C GLN A 250 12.10 -10.31 -0.96
N THR A 251 10.89 -10.57 -1.46
CA THR A 251 10.69 -11.04 -2.83
C THR A 251 10.61 -9.90 -3.83
N TYR A 252 9.90 -8.82 -3.49
CA TYR A 252 9.58 -7.77 -4.46
C TYR A 252 10.46 -6.52 -4.33
N ILE A 253 11.13 -6.33 -3.18
CA ILE A 253 12.04 -5.19 -2.98
C ILE A 253 13.50 -5.65 -3.02
N LEU A 254 13.94 -6.48 -2.07
CA LEU A 254 15.35 -6.85 -1.94
C LEU A 254 15.87 -7.64 -3.15
N ARG A 255 15.12 -8.68 -3.60
CA ARG A 255 15.53 -9.46 -4.77
C ARG A 255 15.54 -8.62 -6.05
N GLN A 256 14.60 -7.70 -6.22
CA GLN A 256 14.61 -6.79 -7.37
C GLN A 256 15.83 -5.86 -7.35
N ASN A 257 16.15 -5.27 -6.19
CA ASN A 257 17.33 -4.42 -6.06
C ASN A 257 18.61 -5.20 -6.40
N ASN A 258 18.76 -6.42 -5.88
CA ASN A 258 19.94 -7.26 -6.14
C ASN A 258 20.05 -7.75 -7.61
N ALA A 259 18.93 -8.10 -8.24
CA ALA A 259 18.89 -8.51 -9.64
C ALA A 259 19.25 -7.36 -10.60
N MET A 260 19.02 -6.12 -10.18
CA MET A 260 19.32 -4.93 -10.97
C MET A 260 20.77 -4.46 -10.82
N THR A 261 21.43 -4.79 -9.70
CA THR A 261 22.86 -4.49 -9.47
C THR A 261 23.81 -5.51 -10.09
N ASN A 262 23.39 -6.77 -10.19
CA ASN A 262 24.18 -7.83 -10.82
C ASN A 262 23.82 -7.89 -12.30
N ASP A 263 24.75 -7.52 -13.18
CA ASP A 263 24.65 -7.62 -14.64
C ASP A 263 24.68 -9.10 -15.11
N GLU A 264 23.90 -9.97 -14.48
CA GLU A 264 23.65 -11.36 -14.89
C GLU A 264 22.59 -11.43 -16.01
N SER A 265 22.63 -10.45 -16.91
CA SER A 265 21.85 -10.37 -18.14
C SER A 265 22.35 -11.35 -19.22
N LYS A 266 22.79 -12.55 -18.83
CA LYS A 266 23.35 -13.55 -19.77
C LYS A 266 22.55 -14.82 -19.96
N ASP A 267 21.59 -15.15 -19.09
CA ASP A 267 20.72 -16.31 -19.33
C ASP A 267 19.24 -15.93 -19.16
N GLY A 268 18.54 -15.79 -20.30
CA GLY A 268 17.08 -15.87 -20.46
C GLY A 268 16.23 -15.05 -19.48
N LYS A 269 15.71 -13.89 -19.94
CA LYS A 269 14.73 -13.03 -19.23
C LYS A 269 13.67 -13.81 -18.42
N ALA A 270 13.93 -14.07 -17.15
CA ALA A 270 12.86 -14.13 -16.17
C ALA A 270 12.55 -12.65 -15.86
N VAL A 271 11.52 -12.10 -16.51
CA VAL A 271 10.99 -10.80 -16.10
C VAL A 271 10.45 -11.01 -14.69
N MET A 272 11.16 -10.48 -13.70
CA MET A 272 10.71 -10.55 -12.32
C MET A 272 9.45 -9.70 -12.20
N GLU A 273 8.36 -10.31 -11.75
CA GLU A 273 7.10 -9.61 -11.51
C GLU A 273 7.33 -8.42 -10.56
N VAL A 274 6.75 -7.27 -10.91
CA VAL A 274 6.76 -6.07 -10.07
C VAL A 274 5.61 -6.17 -9.08
N GLY A 275 5.94 -6.09 -7.78
CA GLY A 275 4.96 -6.05 -6.70
C GLY A 275 4.86 -4.65 -6.12
N TYR A 276 3.66 -4.08 -6.05
CA TYR A 276 3.43 -2.74 -5.53
C TYR A 276 2.34 -2.75 -4.45
N LEU A 277 2.68 -2.38 -3.22
CA LEU A 277 1.68 -2.08 -2.19
C LEU A 277 1.15 -0.67 -2.50
N ALA A 278 0.02 -0.63 -3.19
CA ALA A 278 -0.60 0.58 -3.72
C ALA A 278 -1.98 0.80 -3.10
N GLN A 279 -2.34 2.07 -2.90
CA GLN A 279 -3.69 2.51 -2.55
C GLN A 279 -4.34 1.72 -1.41
N HIS A 280 -3.59 1.47 -0.33
CA HIS A 280 -4.08 0.74 0.83
C HIS A 280 -3.95 1.58 2.10
N ASP A 281 -4.99 1.62 2.92
CA ASP A 281 -4.95 2.22 4.26
C ASP A 281 -4.20 1.30 5.24
N LEU A 282 -2.89 1.20 4.98
CA LEU A 282 -1.94 0.42 5.78
C LEU A 282 -1.89 0.92 7.22
N PHE A 283 -2.20 2.20 7.46
CA PHE A 283 -2.09 2.83 8.76
C PHE A 283 -3.26 2.48 9.68
N ALA A 284 -4.45 2.33 9.11
CA ALA A 284 -5.57 1.74 9.83
C ALA A 284 -5.31 0.27 10.16
N GLN A 285 -4.75 -0.51 9.23
CA GLN A 285 -4.45 -1.93 9.47
C GLN A 285 -3.27 -2.15 10.44
N ILE A 286 -2.26 -1.27 10.40
CA ILE A 286 -1.03 -1.38 11.17
C ILE A 286 -0.81 -0.09 11.96
N PRO A 287 -1.48 0.07 13.12
CA PRO A 287 -1.37 1.28 13.94
C PRO A 287 0.06 1.60 14.41
N ARG A 288 0.96 0.60 14.44
CA ARG A 288 2.38 0.81 14.74
C ARG A 288 3.06 1.74 13.72
N LEU A 289 2.76 1.60 12.43
CA LEU A 289 3.27 2.48 11.38
C LEU A 289 2.58 3.85 11.40
N ARG A 290 1.29 3.90 11.75
CA ARG A 290 0.53 5.17 11.88
C ARG A 290 1.18 6.14 12.88
N ARG A 291 1.91 5.64 13.88
CA ARG A 291 2.61 6.46 14.90
C ARG A 291 3.83 7.21 14.38
N ASP A 292 4.33 6.85 13.19
CA ASP A 292 5.53 7.46 12.60
C ASP A 292 5.19 8.67 11.70
N ILE A 293 3.91 8.98 11.51
CA ILE A 293 3.41 10.06 10.63
C ILE A 293 2.30 10.87 11.31
N ASP A 294 2.07 12.08 10.83
CA ASP A 294 0.95 12.93 11.21
C ASP A 294 0.09 13.27 9.98
N ILE A 295 -1.13 13.77 10.20
CA ILE A 295 -1.94 14.33 9.12
C ILE A 295 -1.47 15.78 8.92
N PRO A 296 -1.04 16.21 7.72
CA PRO A 296 -0.66 17.59 7.48
C PRO A 296 -1.82 18.55 7.79
N ASP A 297 -1.55 19.65 8.48
CA ASP A 297 -2.58 20.65 8.83
C ASP A 297 -3.28 21.22 7.58
N TYR A 298 -2.59 21.25 6.44
CA TYR A 298 -3.14 21.65 5.14
C TYR A 298 -4.35 20.81 4.70
N CYS A 299 -4.53 19.59 5.20
CA CYS A 299 -5.72 18.78 4.93
C CYS A 299 -6.99 19.34 5.59
N MET A 300 -6.86 20.29 6.52
CA MET A 300 -8.00 20.97 7.16
C MET A 300 -8.53 22.15 6.33
N ILE A 301 -7.89 22.43 5.20
CA ILE A 301 -8.29 23.46 4.25
C ILE A 301 -9.13 22.80 3.15
N GLY A 302 -10.42 23.10 3.10
CA GLY A 302 -11.29 22.70 2.01
C GLY A 302 -11.38 23.79 0.94
N PRO A 303 -11.61 23.43 -0.34
CA PRO A 303 -11.94 24.40 -1.37
C PRO A 303 -13.28 25.09 -1.05
N ASP A 304 -13.39 26.38 -1.36
CA ASP A 304 -14.67 27.10 -1.30
C ASP A 304 -15.60 26.62 -2.43
N ASP A 305 -16.78 26.08 -2.09
CA ASP A 305 -17.91 25.75 -2.99
C ASP A 305 -17.49 25.27 -4.41
N GLN A 306 -16.56 24.30 -4.47
CA GLN A 306 -16.09 23.74 -5.74
C GLN A 306 -17.11 22.78 -6.34
N GLU A 307 -17.59 23.07 -7.55
CA GLU A 307 -18.62 22.26 -8.22
C GLU A 307 -18.18 20.80 -8.41
N GLY A 308 -19.06 19.87 -8.01
CA GLY A 308 -18.86 18.42 -8.15
C GLY A 308 -17.89 17.79 -7.14
N TYR A 309 -17.22 18.59 -6.31
CA TYR A 309 -16.37 18.08 -5.24
C TYR A 309 -17.20 17.78 -3.99
N ASN A 310 -17.06 16.55 -3.49
CA ASN A 310 -17.66 16.12 -2.23
C ASN A 310 -16.51 15.65 -1.34
N PRO A 311 -16.09 16.42 -0.32
CA PRO A 311 -14.99 16.01 0.54
C PRO A 311 -15.35 14.72 1.31
N PRO A 312 -14.35 13.89 1.68
CA PRO A 312 -14.59 12.76 2.55
C PRO A 312 -14.95 13.25 3.97
N ASP A 313 -15.64 12.42 4.76
CA ASP A 313 -16.00 12.76 6.14
C ASP A 313 -14.75 12.98 7.03
N ASP A 314 -13.67 12.26 6.74
CA ASP A 314 -12.35 12.33 7.38
C ASP A 314 -11.26 12.21 6.32
N VAL A 315 -10.04 12.67 6.64
CA VAL A 315 -8.88 12.51 5.75
C VAL A 315 -8.57 11.03 5.55
N LEU A 316 -8.58 10.58 4.29
CA LEU A 316 -8.29 9.19 3.93
C LEU A 316 -6.79 9.04 3.63
N LEU A 317 -6.15 8.07 4.30
CA LEU A 317 -4.72 7.83 4.16
C LEU A 317 -4.48 6.59 3.31
N ASN A 318 -3.55 6.67 2.36
CA ASN A 318 -3.07 5.49 1.64
C ASN A 318 -1.55 5.42 1.64
N ALA A 319 -1.02 4.20 1.80
CA ALA A 319 0.39 3.89 1.64
C ALA A 319 0.70 3.48 0.21
N TRP A 320 1.87 3.89 -0.26
CA TRP A 320 2.40 3.57 -1.58
C TRP A 320 3.85 3.10 -1.42
N PHE A 321 4.05 1.79 -1.32
CA PHE A 321 5.36 1.20 -1.06
C PHE A 321 5.71 0.19 -2.15
N GLY A 322 6.83 0.39 -2.84
CA GLY A 322 7.26 -0.50 -3.91
C GLY A 322 8.69 -0.27 -4.37
N PRO A 323 9.21 -1.19 -5.20
CA PRO A 323 10.54 -1.09 -5.79
C PRO A 323 10.62 0.03 -6.84
N ARG A 324 11.84 0.26 -7.35
CA ARG A 324 12.06 1.13 -8.51
C ARG A 324 11.25 0.63 -9.70
N GLY A 325 10.67 1.56 -10.46
CA GLY A 325 9.96 1.26 -11.70
C GLY A 325 8.47 0.98 -11.53
N THR A 326 7.92 0.96 -10.31
CA THR A 326 6.45 0.92 -10.15
C THR A 326 5.82 2.14 -10.81
N VAL A 327 4.72 1.91 -11.52
CA VAL A 327 3.97 2.93 -12.26
C VAL A 327 2.54 2.96 -11.78
N SER A 328 2.04 4.16 -11.51
CA SER A 328 0.61 4.46 -11.48
C SER A 328 0.27 5.16 -12.80
N PRO A 329 -0.48 4.49 -13.72
CA PRO A 329 -1.00 5.08 -14.94
C PRO A 329 -1.65 6.44 -14.74
N MET A 330 -1.79 7.20 -15.83
CA MET A 330 -2.39 8.52 -15.76
C MET A 330 -3.89 8.44 -15.43
N HIS A 331 -4.28 9.00 -14.29
CA HIS A 331 -5.66 8.97 -13.79
C HIS A 331 -6.02 10.23 -13.01
N THR A 332 -7.30 10.37 -12.66
CA THR A 332 -7.81 11.37 -11.73
C THR A 332 -8.37 10.72 -10.46
N ASP A 333 -8.24 11.45 -9.36
CA ASP A 333 -8.83 11.09 -8.06
C ASP A 333 -10.08 11.94 -7.78
N PRO A 334 -11.02 11.43 -6.95
CA PRO A 334 -12.24 12.16 -6.59
C PRO A 334 -12.04 13.19 -5.47
N TYR A 335 -10.83 13.37 -4.96
CA TYR A 335 -10.53 14.29 -3.86
C TYR A 335 -9.32 15.18 -4.14
N HIS A 336 -9.13 16.21 -3.32
CA HIS A 336 -7.83 16.87 -3.22
C HIS A 336 -6.84 15.92 -2.54
N ASN A 337 -5.56 15.99 -2.90
CA ASN A 337 -4.58 15.04 -2.41
C ASN A 337 -3.26 15.73 -2.02
N LEU A 338 -2.71 15.37 -0.86
CA LEU A 338 -1.31 15.61 -0.53
C LEU A 338 -0.54 14.30 -0.62
N LEU A 339 0.37 14.18 -1.58
CA LEU A 339 1.27 13.05 -1.69
C LEU A 339 2.61 13.39 -1.00
N ALA A 340 2.81 12.89 0.21
CA ALA A 340 4.03 13.01 0.99
C ALA A 340 5.05 11.92 0.61
N GLN A 341 6.25 12.32 0.17
CA GLN A 341 7.33 11.40 -0.15
C GLN A 341 8.22 11.18 1.07
N VAL A 342 8.19 9.98 1.65
CA VAL A 342 8.97 9.65 2.85
C VAL A 342 10.31 9.04 2.47
N VAL A 343 10.30 8.07 1.56
CA VAL A 343 11.50 7.32 1.14
C VAL A 343 11.58 7.29 -0.38
N GLY A 344 12.79 7.45 -0.93
CA GLY A 344 13.01 7.36 -2.38
C GLY A 344 12.48 8.55 -3.17
N ARG A 345 12.43 8.40 -4.50
CA ARG A 345 12.04 9.47 -5.43
C ARG A 345 11.00 8.98 -6.43
N LYS A 346 10.08 9.87 -6.78
CA LYS A 346 9.06 9.63 -7.81
C LYS A 346 9.11 10.73 -8.87
N TYR A 347 9.08 10.34 -10.13
CA TYR A 347 8.78 11.25 -11.23
C TYR A 347 7.27 11.34 -11.39
N ILE A 348 6.76 12.56 -11.50
CA ILE A 348 5.32 12.83 -11.56
C ILE A 348 5.07 13.82 -12.68
N ARG A 349 4.10 13.51 -13.55
CA ARG A 349 3.58 14.43 -14.57
C ARG A 349 2.09 14.65 -14.34
N LEU A 350 1.65 15.91 -14.34
CA LEU A 350 0.26 16.28 -14.14
C LEU A 350 -0.29 17.12 -15.29
N TYR A 351 -1.59 16.94 -15.55
CA TYR A 351 -2.34 17.69 -16.54
C TYR A 351 -3.58 18.28 -15.88
N ALA A 352 -3.88 19.54 -16.21
CA ALA A 352 -5.05 20.22 -15.68
C ALA A 352 -6.35 19.56 -16.20
N PRO A 353 -7.48 19.65 -15.46
CA PRO A 353 -8.77 19.09 -15.91
C PRO A 353 -9.19 19.57 -17.31
N LYS A 354 -8.85 20.80 -17.70
CA LYS A 354 -9.11 21.35 -19.05
C LYS A 354 -8.46 20.57 -20.19
N GLU A 355 -7.43 19.77 -19.89
CA GLU A 355 -6.70 18.96 -20.87
C GLU A 355 -7.37 17.61 -21.14
N THR A 356 -8.40 17.21 -20.37
CA THR A 356 -9.05 15.88 -20.42
C THR A 356 -9.39 15.40 -21.83
N SER A 357 -9.86 16.28 -22.71
CA SER A 357 -10.21 15.94 -24.10
C SER A 357 -9.03 15.44 -24.96
N LYS A 358 -7.79 15.68 -24.51
CA LYS A 358 -6.54 15.26 -25.16
C LYS A 358 -5.94 14.00 -24.54
N LEU A 359 -6.54 13.46 -23.47
CA LEU A 359 -5.98 12.38 -22.65
C LEU A 359 -6.64 11.02 -22.87
N TYR A 360 -7.67 10.90 -23.73
CA TYR A 360 -8.23 9.62 -24.18
C TYR A 360 -8.60 8.67 -23.03
N CYS A 361 -9.59 9.04 -22.22
CA CYS A 361 -10.03 8.22 -21.08
C CYS A 361 -10.75 6.94 -21.54
N PHE A 362 -10.64 5.86 -20.76
CA PHE A 362 -11.43 4.65 -21.01
C PHE A 362 -12.94 4.93 -20.90
N GLY A 363 -13.76 4.29 -21.72
CA GLY A 363 -15.23 4.41 -21.65
C GLY A 363 -15.85 5.67 -22.27
N VAL A 364 -15.04 6.61 -22.80
CA VAL A 364 -15.54 7.82 -23.50
C VAL A 364 -15.73 7.59 -25.01
N GLU A 365 -15.33 6.42 -25.52
CA GLU A 365 -15.37 6.09 -26.96
C GLU A 365 -16.79 6.07 -27.55
N SER A 366 -17.84 5.98 -26.72
CA SER A 366 -19.24 6.00 -27.19
C SER A 366 -19.78 7.39 -27.56
N GLN A 367 -19.05 8.49 -27.33
CA GLN A 367 -19.54 9.84 -27.65
C GLN A 367 -18.84 10.53 -28.83
N ASN A 368 -17.66 10.05 -29.25
CA ASN A 368 -16.90 10.68 -30.33
C ASN A 368 -17.11 10.05 -31.71
N GLU A 369 -17.88 8.96 -31.82
CA GLU A 369 -18.37 8.45 -33.11
C GLU A 369 -19.66 9.17 -33.57
N ALA A 370 -19.64 10.50 -33.62
CA ALA A 370 -20.62 11.27 -34.37
C ALA A 370 -20.38 11.11 -35.88
N GLY A 371 -20.77 9.97 -36.44
CA GLY A 371 -20.61 9.69 -37.88
C GLY A 371 -21.15 8.37 -38.42
N ARG A 372 -21.66 7.45 -37.60
CA ARG A 372 -22.36 6.25 -38.09
C ARG A 372 -23.80 6.24 -37.61
N GLU A 373 -24.66 6.79 -38.45
CA GLU A 373 -26.11 6.58 -38.34
C GLU A 373 -26.40 5.09 -38.53
N GLY A 374 -26.99 4.46 -37.51
CA GLY A 374 -27.66 3.17 -37.62
C GLY A 374 -27.09 2.09 -36.72
N GLU A 375 -27.51 2.07 -35.46
CA GLU A 375 -28.07 0.90 -34.79
C GLU A 375 -28.63 1.34 -33.43
N GLU A 376 -29.90 1.04 -33.19
CA GLU A 376 -30.62 1.36 -31.95
C GLU A 376 -29.96 0.62 -30.78
N SER A 377 -29.10 1.29 -30.02
CA SER A 377 -28.64 0.79 -28.73
C SER A 377 -29.75 0.99 -27.70
N GLN A 378 -30.31 -0.13 -27.24
CA GLN A 378 -31.22 -0.21 -26.11
C GLN A 378 -30.71 0.62 -24.93
N GLU A 379 -31.57 1.49 -24.41
CA GLU A 379 -31.42 2.15 -23.12
C GLU A 379 -31.33 1.08 -22.02
N GLY A 380 -30.09 0.70 -21.67
CA GLY A 380 -29.75 -0.09 -20.50
C GLY A 380 -29.07 0.80 -19.46
N GLU A 381 -29.63 0.84 -18.26
CA GLU A 381 -29.15 1.58 -17.09
C GLU A 381 -27.64 1.38 -16.82
N GLY A 382 -26.91 2.49 -16.65
CA GLY A 382 -25.91 2.61 -15.57
C GLY A 382 -24.55 1.91 -15.68
N GLY A 383 -23.96 1.77 -16.86
CA GLY A 383 -22.60 1.23 -17.02
C GLY A 383 -21.52 2.32 -17.16
N SER A 384 -21.18 3.05 -16.10
CA SER A 384 -19.90 3.80 -16.10
C SER A 384 -18.78 2.79 -16.22
N SER A 385 -17.93 2.90 -17.26
CA SER A 385 -16.70 2.09 -17.33
C SER A 385 -15.94 2.25 -16.00
N MET A 386 -15.59 1.14 -15.34
CA MET A 386 -14.84 1.17 -14.07
C MET A 386 -13.52 1.95 -14.17
N LEU A 387 -13.04 2.23 -15.39
CA LEU A 387 -11.81 2.96 -15.67
C LEU A 387 -12.04 4.36 -16.27
N GLY A 388 -13.24 4.93 -16.16
CA GLY A 388 -13.58 6.24 -16.73
C GLY A 388 -12.68 7.40 -16.31
N ASN A 389 -12.02 7.29 -15.15
CA ASN A 389 -11.05 8.23 -14.62
C ASN A 389 -9.59 7.90 -14.98
N THR A 390 -9.34 6.92 -15.85
CA THR A 390 -8.00 6.49 -16.27
C THR A 390 -7.80 6.72 -17.78
N SER A 391 -6.61 7.17 -18.16
CA SER A 391 -6.21 7.40 -19.55
C SER A 391 -5.71 6.13 -20.23
N GLN A 392 -5.99 6.00 -21.53
CA GLN A 392 -5.41 4.97 -22.40
C GLN A 392 -3.96 5.26 -22.81
N VAL A 393 -3.45 6.46 -22.54
CA VAL A 393 -2.15 6.92 -23.03
C VAL A 393 -1.03 6.48 -22.10
N ASN A 394 -0.03 5.79 -22.64
CA ASN A 394 1.27 5.65 -21.99
C ASN A 394 2.01 7.00 -22.05
N VAL A 395 2.21 7.64 -20.89
CA VAL A 395 2.75 9.02 -20.80
C VAL A 395 4.21 9.13 -21.24
N GLU A 396 5.01 8.09 -21.01
CA GLU A 396 6.44 8.10 -21.34
C GLU A 396 6.73 7.57 -22.75
N GLU A 397 5.85 6.72 -23.27
CA GLU A 397 5.93 6.17 -24.63
C GLU A 397 4.57 6.30 -25.34
N PRO A 398 4.11 7.52 -25.67
CA PRO A 398 2.78 7.72 -26.22
C PRO A 398 2.68 7.25 -27.68
N ASP A 399 1.66 6.44 -27.97
CA ASP A 399 1.23 6.15 -29.34
C ASP A 399 0.47 7.36 -29.90
N LEU A 400 1.19 8.24 -30.61
CA LEU A 400 0.62 9.46 -31.20
C LEU A 400 -0.13 9.20 -32.51
N GLU A 401 -0.04 8.01 -33.09
CA GLU A 401 -0.91 7.63 -34.21
C GLU A 401 -2.32 7.36 -33.70
N ARG A 402 -2.43 6.63 -32.58
CA ARG A 402 -3.70 6.35 -31.91
C ARG A 402 -4.23 7.53 -31.08
N HIS A 403 -3.35 8.29 -30.44
CA HIS A 403 -3.70 9.38 -29.51
C HIS A 403 -3.10 10.74 -29.94
N PRO A 404 -3.38 11.24 -31.16
CA PRO A 404 -2.69 12.40 -31.73
C PRO A 404 -2.87 13.71 -30.96
N LEU A 405 -3.98 13.89 -30.22
CA LEU A 405 -4.21 15.11 -29.45
C LEU A 405 -3.32 15.20 -28.21
N PHE A 406 -2.80 14.08 -27.71
CA PHE A 406 -1.94 14.04 -26.53
C PHE A 406 -0.66 14.85 -26.71
N ALA A 407 -0.13 14.92 -27.93
CA ALA A 407 1.04 15.75 -28.26
C ALA A 407 0.82 17.26 -28.02
N LYS A 408 -0.42 17.70 -27.90
CA LYS A 408 -0.81 19.10 -27.65
C LYS A 408 -1.29 19.33 -26.21
N ALA A 409 -1.22 18.32 -25.34
CA ALA A 409 -1.63 18.43 -23.95
C ALA A 409 -0.56 19.18 -23.15
N GLU A 410 -0.99 20.21 -22.43
CA GLU A 410 -0.09 20.98 -21.55
C GLU A 410 0.05 20.26 -20.21
N TYR A 411 1.28 20.20 -19.68
CA TYR A 411 1.57 19.51 -18.43
C TYR A 411 2.55 20.28 -17.55
N ALA A 412 2.53 19.92 -16.27
CA ALA A 412 3.56 20.24 -15.30
C ALA A 412 4.19 18.94 -14.78
N GLU A 413 5.43 18.99 -14.34
CA GLU A 413 6.13 17.80 -13.84
C GLU A 413 7.09 18.12 -12.70
N THR A 414 7.43 17.10 -11.91
CA THR A 414 8.38 17.21 -10.81
C THR A 414 9.04 15.87 -10.53
N ILE A 415 10.21 15.93 -9.89
CA ILE A 415 10.79 14.78 -9.20
C ILE A 415 10.59 15.04 -7.71
N LEU A 416 9.67 14.30 -7.11
CA LEU A 416 9.37 14.37 -5.68
C LEU A 416 10.40 13.56 -4.91
N GLY A 417 11.04 14.17 -3.91
CA GLY A 417 12.05 13.53 -3.07
C GLY A 417 11.67 13.49 -1.58
N PRO A 418 12.45 12.78 -0.74
CA PRO A 418 12.15 12.64 0.68
C PRO A 418 12.00 13.98 1.39
N GLY A 419 10.89 14.20 2.09
CA GLY A 419 10.58 15.47 2.77
C GLY A 419 9.62 16.39 2.01
N ASP A 420 9.39 16.11 0.73
CA ASP A 420 8.45 16.88 -0.09
C ASP A 420 7.02 16.35 0.04
N MET A 421 6.04 17.25 -0.04
CA MET A 421 4.64 16.92 -0.28
C MET A 421 4.18 17.56 -1.60
N LEU A 422 3.54 16.80 -2.47
CA LEU A 422 2.90 17.33 -3.67
C LEU A 422 1.41 17.53 -3.39
N TYR A 423 0.92 18.75 -3.53
CA TYR A 423 -0.51 19.03 -3.64
C TYR A 423 -0.99 18.73 -5.05
N ILE A 424 -1.96 17.83 -5.16
CA ILE A 424 -2.63 17.43 -6.39
C ILE A 424 -4.09 17.88 -6.24
N PRO A 425 -4.53 18.93 -6.96
CA PRO A 425 -5.89 19.41 -6.83
C PRO A 425 -6.90 18.42 -7.39
N PHE A 426 -8.14 18.46 -6.89
CA PHE A 426 -9.28 17.68 -7.38
C PHE A 426 -9.35 17.67 -8.92
N GLN A 427 -9.57 16.47 -9.48
CA GLN A 427 -9.63 16.18 -10.92
C GLN A 427 -8.34 16.43 -11.74
N TRP A 428 -7.21 16.78 -11.12
CA TRP A 428 -5.95 16.82 -11.85
C TRP A 428 -5.51 15.42 -12.24
N TRP A 429 -5.22 15.26 -13.53
CA TRP A 429 -4.64 14.03 -14.07
C TRP A 429 -3.22 13.92 -13.60
N HIS A 430 -2.82 12.75 -13.12
CA HIS A 430 -1.46 12.53 -12.66
C HIS A 430 -0.95 11.14 -13.03
N TYR A 431 0.27 11.12 -13.56
CA TYR A 431 1.07 9.93 -13.83
C TYR A 431 2.24 9.91 -12.87
N ILE A 432 2.53 8.75 -12.27
CA ILE A 432 3.58 8.61 -11.25
C ILE A 432 4.44 7.40 -11.57
N ARG A 433 5.76 7.56 -11.56
CA ARG A 433 6.72 6.46 -11.64
C ARG A 433 7.81 6.56 -10.58
N SER A 434 8.07 5.45 -9.88
CA SER A 434 9.14 5.36 -8.88
C SER A 434 10.52 5.30 -9.54
N LEU A 435 11.39 6.26 -9.22
CA LEU A 435 12.77 6.33 -9.72
C LEU A 435 13.76 5.52 -8.87
N SER A 436 13.37 5.16 -7.66
CA SER A 436 14.05 4.27 -6.72
C SER A 436 13.01 3.42 -5.99
N THR A 437 13.42 2.47 -5.15
CA THR A 437 12.51 1.95 -4.11
C THR A 437 11.94 3.14 -3.34
N SER A 438 10.62 3.16 -3.19
CA SER A 438 9.91 4.35 -2.72
C SER A 438 8.79 4.00 -1.75
N PHE A 439 8.61 4.84 -0.73
CA PHE A 439 7.50 4.80 0.20
C PHE A 439 6.91 6.21 0.29
N SER A 440 5.66 6.37 -0.16
CA SER A 440 4.88 7.61 -0.06
C SER A 440 3.61 7.41 0.76
N VAL A 441 3.09 8.49 1.31
CA VAL A 441 1.78 8.54 1.98
C VAL A 441 0.93 9.57 1.27
N SER A 442 -0.28 9.19 0.83
CA SER A 442 -1.24 10.15 0.29
C SER A 442 -2.33 10.45 1.30
N PHE A 443 -2.78 11.70 1.33
CA PHE A 443 -3.88 12.18 2.16
C PHE A 443 -4.94 12.74 1.23
N TRP A 444 -6.06 12.03 1.10
CA TRP A 444 -7.24 12.53 0.39
C TRP A 444 -8.12 13.29 1.38
N PHE A 445 -8.42 14.55 1.06
CA PHE A 445 -9.14 15.46 1.95
C PHE A 445 -10.17 16.28 1.20
#